data_AF-A0A7H9AVM5-F1
#
_entry.id   AF-A0A7H9AVM5-F1
#
_cell.length_a   1.000
_cell.length_b   1.000
_cell.length_c   1.000
_cell.angle_alpha   90.00
_cell.angle_beta   90.00
_cell.angle_gamma   90.00
#
_symmetry.space_group_name_H-M   'P 1'
#
loop_
_entity.id
_entity.type
_entity.pdbx_description
1 polymer ?
#
loop_
_entity_poly.entity_id
_entity_poly.type
_entity_poly.pdbx_seq_one_letter_code
_entity_poly.pdbx_strand_id
1 'polypeptide(L)'
;MPQSLTSIVKVGDYILNHAALSKIIVPVAQQFVKFGGYRKLGLRFDDLLMEENPIAQTALRRLPADESYARNFRIIRAHQCELTHHLLPKNEWIKPEDDVPYLLPYILEAEAAAKEKEELDNLEVAK
;
A
#
# COMPACT_ATOMS: atom_id res chain seq x y z
N MET A 1 7.42 8.58 15.41
CA MET A 1 7.70 7.57 14.37
C MET A 1 6.69 7.75 13.25
N PRO A 2 7.07 7.53 11.98
CA PRO A 2 6.10 7.42 10.89
C PRO A 2 5.04 6.35 11.22
N GLN A 3 3.85 6.49 10.66
CA GLN A 3 2.72 5.60 10.95
C GLN A 3 2.95 4.21 10.35
N SER A 4 2.76 3.13 11.13
CA SER A 4 2.83 1.75 10.62
C SER A 4 1.56 1.37 9.85
N LEU A 5 1.68 0.46 8.87
CA LEU A 5 0.52 -0.01 8.12
C LEU A 5 -0.43 -0.82 9.01
N THR A 6 0.08 -1.53 10.01
CA THR A 6 -0.74 -2.21 11.03
C THR A 6 -1.68 -1.24 11.75
N SER A 7 -1.19 -0.04 12.07
CA SER A 7 -2.01 1.01 12.70
C SER A 7 -3.07 1.56 11.73
N ILE A 8 -2.69 1.77 10.46
CA ILE A 8 -3.60 2.24 9.40
C ILE A 8 -4.71 1.23 9.17
N VAL A 9 -4.38 -0.06 9.03
CA VAL A 9 -5.36 -1.14 8.83
C VAL A 9 -6.30 -1.23 10.01
N LYS A 10 -5.80 -1.16 11.26
CA LYS A 10 -6.65 -1.17 12.46
C LYS A 10 -7.70 -0.04 12.44
N VAL A 11 -7.31 1.17 12.06
CA VAL A 11 -8.24 2.32 11.96
C VAL A 11 -9.17 2.18 10.75
N GLY A 12 -8.64 1.74 9.61
CA GLY A 12 -9.42 1.49 8.39
C GLY A 12 -10.52 0.45 8.63
N ASP A 13 -10.17 -0.69 9.22
CA ASP A 13 -11.11 -1.75 9.58
C ASP A 13 -12.14 -1.26 10.59
N TYR A 14 -11.73 -0.44 11.57
CA TYR A 14 -12.69 0.19 12.48
C TYR A 14 -13.73 1.02 11.73
N ILE A 15 -13.31 1.86 10.77
CA ILE A 15 -14.22 2.67 9.95
C ILE A 15 -15.13 1.78 9.09
N LEU A 16 -14.55 0.78 8.42
CA LEU A 16 -15.28 -0.10 7.51
C LEU A 16 -16.32 -0.97 8.23
N ASN A 17 -16.02 -1.41 9.44
CA ASN A 17 -16.91 -2.23 10.27
C ASN A 17 -18.07 -1.42 10.90
N HIS A 18 -17.99 -0.09 10.93
CA HIS A 18 -19.06 0.77 11.44
C HIS A 18 -19.88 1.35 10.29
N ALA A 19 -21.14 0.89 10.15
CA ALA A 19 -22.01 1.26 9.04
C ALA A 19 -22.21 2.79 8.86
N ALA A 20 -22.29 3.55 9.96
CA ALA A 20 -22.43 5.01 9.89
C ALA A 20 -21.17 5.69 9.36
N LEU A 21 -19.99 5.26 9.82
CA LEU A 21 -18.71 5.80 9.41
C LEU A 21 -18.40 5.41 7.96
N SER A 22 -18.57 4.13 7.61
CA SER A 22 -18.32 3.62 6.27
C SER A 22 -19.15 4.36 5.21
N LYS A 23 -20.47 4.58 5.45
CA LYS A 23 -21.34 5.32 4.51
C LYS A 23 -20.90 6.76 4.24
N ILE A 24 -20.25 7.41 5.20
CA ILE A 24 -19.80 8.80 5.08
C ILE A 24 -18.37 8.85 4.51
N ILE A 25 -17.47 8.03 5.05
CA ILE A 25 -16.03 8.14 4.78
C ILE A 25 -15.64 7.43 3.49
N VAL A 26 -16.25 6.30 3.12
CA VAL A 26 -15.87 5.55 1.91
C VAL A 26 -16.06 6.36 0.62
N PRO A 27 -17.18 7.08 0.39
CA PRO A 27 -17.31 7.94 -0.79
C PRO A 27 -16.25 9.05 -0.84
N VAL A 28 -15.92 9.63 0.31
CA VAL A 28 -14.85 10.64 0.43
C VAL A 28 -13.50 10.03 0.07
N ALA A 29 -13.20 8.83 0.58
CA ALA A 29 -11.97 8.10 0.27
C ALA A 29 -11.88 7.73 -1.23
N GLN A 30 -12.98 7.29 -1.84
CA GLN A 30 -13.03 7.00 -3.29
C GLN A 30 -12.72 8.25 -4.12
N GLN A 31 -13.26 9.41 -3.72
CA GLN A 31 -13.01 10.66 -4.41
C GLN A 31 -11.57 11.16 -4.17
N PHE A 32 -11.04 11.00 -2.96
CA PHE A 32 -9.64 11.26 -2.63
C PHE A 32 -8.70 10.45 -3.52
N VAL A 33 -8.93 9.14 -3.64
CA VAL A 33 -8.15 8.26 -4.51
C VAL A 33 -8.24 8.68 -5.98
N LYS A 34 -9.44 9.04 -6.47
CA LYS A 34 -9.63 9.53 -7.83
C LYS A 34 -8.83 10.81 -8.11
N PHE A 35 -8.78 11.73 -7.14
CA PHE A 35 -8.00 12.97 -7.25
C PHE A 35 -6.49 12.75 -7.05
N GLY A 36 -6.08 11.71 -6.34
CA GLY A 36 -4.68 11.32 -6.20
C GLY A 36 -4.00 10.99 -7.54
N GLY A 37 -4.76 10.66 -8.59
CA GLY A 37 -4.28 10.69 -9.98
C GLY A 37 -3.31 9.58 -10.40
N TYR A 38 -2.72 8.83 -9.46
CA TYR A 38 -1.74 7.77 -9.74
C TYR A 38 -2.25 6.69 -10.72
N ARG A 39 -3.56 6.39 -10.68
CA ARG A 39 -4.19 5.45 -11.63
C ARG A 39 -4.08 5.91 -13.09
N LYS A 40 -4.00 7.23 -13.34
CA LYS A 40 -3.82 7.82 -14.68
C LYS A 40 -2.37 7.70 -15.20
N LEU A 41 -1.42 7.49 -14.29
CA LEU A 41 -0.03 7.14 -14.61
C LEU A 41 0.17 5.62 -14.70
N GLY A 42 -0.89 4.84 -14.45
CA GLY A 42 -0.85 3.39 -14.57
C GLY A 42 -0.26 2.69 -13.35
N LEU A 43 -0.24 3.35 -12.20
CA LEU A 43 0.21 2.83 -10.91
C LEU A 43 -0.96 2.26 -10.10
N ARG A 44 -0.67 1.30 -9.23
CA ARG A 44 -1.52 0.89 -8.10
C ARG A 44 -1.08 1.63 -6.83
N PHE A 45 -1.94 1.71 -5.82
CA PHE A 45 -1.62 2.42 -4.57
C PHE A 45 -0.35 1.90 -3.90
N ASP A 46 -0.17 0.57 -3.84
CA ASP A 46 0.99 -0.06 -3.20
C ASP A 46 2.32 0.25 -3.93
N ASP A 47 2.28 0.71 -5.19
CA ASP A 47 3.48 1.16 -5.92
C ASP A 47 4.01 2.50 -5.38
N LEU A 48 3.20 3.24 -4.60
CA LEU A 48 3.55 4.55 -4.02
C LEU A 48 4.15 4.44 -2.61
N LEU A 49 4.18 3.25 -2.01
CA LEU A 49 4.72 3.04 -0.67
C LEU A 49 6.23 3.24 -0.67
N MET A 50 6.74 3.96 0.34
CA MET A 50 8.17 4.19 0.52
C MET A 50 8.89 2.87 0.80
N GLU A 51 9.91 2.56 0.00
CA GLU A 51 10.60 1.26 0.04
C GLU A 51 11.94 1.30 0.80
N GLU A 52 12.43 2.48 1.18
CA GLU A 52 13.70 2.72 1.86
C GLU A 52 13.64 2.40 3.38
N ASN A 53 13.07 1.25 3.73
CA ASN A 53 13.00 0.75 5.10
C ASN A 53 13.05 -0.79 5.13
N PRO A 54 13.54 -1.41 6.23
CA PRO A 54 13.76 -2.86 6.29
C PRO A 54 12.47 -3.69 6.17
N ILE A 55 11.32 -3.14 6.59
CA ILE A 55 10.01 -3.80 6.49
C ILE A 55 9.59 -3.91 5.02
N ALA A 56 9.59 -2.79 4.29
CA ALA A 56 9.25 -2.76 2.87
C ALA A 56 10.21 -3.61 2.03
N GLN A 57 11.52 -3.56 2.31
CA GLN A 57 12.50 -4.43 1.64
C GLN A 57 12.24 -5.92 1.89
N THR A 58 11.82 -6.27 3.11
CA THR A 58 11.43 -7.65 3.43
C THR A 58 10.16 -8.07 2.68
N ALA A 59 9.16 -7.20 2.62
CA ALA A 59 7.92 -7.45 1.88
C ALA A 59 8.18 -7.62 0.37
N LEU A 60 8.98 -6.75 -0.23
CA LEU A 60 9.34 -6.83 -1.66
C LEU A 60 10.11 -8.12 -2.00
N ARG A 61 10.97 -8.59 -1.10
CA ARG A 61 11.69 -9.86 -1.29
C ARG A 61 10.78 -11.09 -1.19
N ARG A 62 9.68 -11.00 -0.44
CA ARG A 62 8.68 -12.08 -0.32
C ARG A 62 7.67 -12.09 -1.45
N LEU A 63 7.58 -11.00 -2.21
CA LEU A 63 6.63 -10.85 -3.29
C LEU A 63 6.91 -11.88 -4.41
N PRO A 64 5.87 -12.52 -4.98
CA PRO A 64 6.01 -13.40 -6.14
C PRO A 64 6.70 -12.69 -7.32
N ALA A 65 7.45 -13.46 -8.11
CA ALA A 65 8.27 -12.91 -9.18
C ALA A 65 7.44 -12.20 -10.26
N ASP A 66 6.28 -12.76 -10.62
CA ASP A 66 5.33 -12.20 -11.59
C ASP A 66 4.78 -10.83 -11.15
N GLU A 67 4.34 -10.70 -9.90
CA GLU A 67 3.90 -9.41 -9.33
C GLU A 67 5.06 -8.41 -9.24
N SER A 68 6.28 -8.87 -8.91
CA SER A 68 7.48 -8.03 -8.87
C SER A 68 7.82 -7.47 -10.26
N TYR A 69 7.79 -8.29 -11.31
CA TYR A 69 7.99 -7.83 -12.69
C TYR A 69 6.90 -6.85 -13.13
N ALA A 70 5.62 -7.15 -12.82
CA ALA A 70 4.50 -6.27 -13.14
C ALA A 70 4.62 -4.91 -12.44
N ARG A 71 5.01 -4.89 -11.15
CA ARG A 71 5.29 -3.67 -10.38
C ARG A 71 6.38 -2.85 -11.04
N ASN A 72 7.53 -3.45 -11.34
CA ASN A 72 8.65 -2.75 -11.95
C ASN A 72 8.27 -2.13 -13.30
N PHE A 73 7.49 -2.85 -14.12
CA PHE A 73 6.97 -2.31 -15.38
C PHE A 73 6.06 -1.09 -15.16
N ARG A 74 5.11 -1.15 -14.20
CA ARG A 74 4.24 -0.01 -13.87
C ARG A 74 5.04 1.21 -13.44
N ILE A 75 6.04 1.03 -12.57
CA ILE A 75 6.89 2.10 -12.07
C ILE A 75 7.70 2.74 -13.21
N ILE A 76 8.37 1.95 -14.05
CA ILE A 76 9.16 2.46 -15.18
C ILE A 76 8.26 3.24 -16.14
N ARG A 77 7.08 2.70 -16.47
CA ARG A 77 6.09 3.37 -17.33
C ARG A 77 5.63 4.70 -16.74
N ALA A 78 5.35 4.73 -15.43
CA ALA A 78 4.93 5.97 -14.76
C ALA A 78 6.01 7.05 -14.81
N HIS A 79 7.28 6.69 -14.60
CA HIS A 79 8.41 7.62 -14.74
C HIS A 79 8.51 8.17 -16.17
N GLN A 80 8.32 7.34 -17.20
CA GLN A 80 8.33 7.78 -18.59
C GLN A 80 7.18 8.75 -18.90
N CYS A 81 5.98 8.47 -18.39
CA CYS A 81 4.82 9.37 -18.50
C CYS A 81 5.08 10.72 -17.85
N GLU A 82 5.58 10.71 -16.61
CA GLU A 82 5.85 11.92 -15.85
C GLU A 82 6.96 12.77 -16.49
N LEU A 83 8.05 12.14 -16.93
CA LEU A 83 9.14 12.80 -17.65
C LEU A 83 8.67 13.54 -18.92
N THR A 84 7.70 12.95 -19.62
CA THR A 84 7.14 13.56 -20.83
C THR A 84 6.00 14.53 -20.53
N HIS A 85 5.60 14.69 -19.27
CA HIS A 85 4.41 15.44 -18.85
C HIS A 85 3.11 14.99 -19.56
N HIS A 86 3.00 13.70 -19.86
CA HIS A 86 1.81 13.10 -20.46
C HIS A 86 1.18 12.09 -19.51
N LEU A 87 -0.16 12.04 -19.51
CA LEU A 87 -0.88 10.93 -18.89
C LEU A 87 -0.98 9.76 -19.86
N LEU A 88 -1.21 8.56 -19.31
CA LEU A 88 -1.53 7.42 -20.16
C LEU A 88 -2.85 7.65 -20.91
N PRO A 89 -3.05 6.98 -22.06
CA PRO A 89 -4.37 6.85 -22.68
C PRO A 89 -5.41 6.29 -21.69
N LYS A 90 -6.66 6.75 -21.77
CA LYS A 90 -7.72 6.40 -20.79
C LYS A 90 -7.99 4.90 -20.65
N ASN A 91 -7.76 4.12 -21.71
CA ASN A 91 -7.91 2.66 -21.74
C ASN A 91 -6.81 1.92 -20.96
N GLU A 92 -5.68 2.58 -20.68
CA GLU A 92 -4.56 2.02 -19.92
C GLU A 92 -4.54 2.45 -18.46
N TRP A 93 -5.50 3.28 -18.04
CA TRP A 93 -5.64 3.67 -16.64
C TRP A 93 -6.02 2.47 -15.79
N ILE A 94 -5.44 2.38 -14.60
CA ILE A 94 -5.80 1.34 -13.64
C ILE A 94 -7.25 1.54 -13.23
N LYS A 95 -8.06 0.48 -13.38
CA LYS A 95 -9.44 0.48 -12.94
C LYS A 95 -9.50 0.38 -11.41
N PRO A 96 -10.57 0.88 -10.77
CA PRO A 96 -10.75 0.72 -9.33
C PRO A 96 -10.70 -0.75 -8.86
N GLU A 97 -11.15 -1.67 -9.70
CA GLU A 97 -11.15 -3.12 -9.44
C GLU A 97 -9.74 -3.72 -9.45
N ASP A 98 -8.85 -3.19 -10.29
CA ASP A 98 -7.48 -3.68 -10.45
C ASP A 98 -6.51 -3.07 -9.42
N ASP A 99 -6.94 -2.05 -8.68
CA ASP A 99 -6.15 -1.35 -7.66
C ASP A 99 -6.26 -2.06 -6.31
N VAL A 100 -5.72 -3.28 -6.29
CA VAL A 100 -5.72 -4.16 -5.11
C VAL A 100 -4.46 -3.98 -4.27
N PRO A 101 -4.56 -4.10 -2.93
CA PRO A 101 -3.43 -3.97 -2.02
C PRO A 101 -2.57 -5.25 -2.01
N TYR A 102 -1.80 -5.46 -3.07
CA TYR A 102 -1.03 -6.70 -3.31
C TYR A 102 0.21 -6.85 -2.42
N LEU A 103 0.79 -5.75 -1.93
CA LEU A 103 1.99 -5.71 -1.10
C LEU A 103 1.65 -5.61 0.39
N LEU A 104 0.52 -4.99 0.73
CA LEU A 104 0.02 -4.85 2.11
C LEU A 104 0.10 -6.13 2.97
N PRO A 105 -0.33 -7.34 2.52
CA PRO A 105 -0.26 -8.53 3.36
C PRO A 105 1.17 -8.90 3.77
N TYR A 106 2.14 -8.73 2.86
CA TYR A 106 3.55 -8.99 3.14
C TYR A 106 4.16 -7.95 4.08
N ILE A 107 3.69 -6.70 4.02
CA ILE A 107 4.11 -5.66 4.96
C ILE A 107 3.57 -5.93 6.36
N LEU A 108 2.28 -6.28 6.50
CA LEU A 108 1.69 -6.60 7.80
C LEU A 108 2.39 -7.79 8.47
N GLU A 109 2.73 -8.83 7.71
CA GLU A 109 3.51 -9.96 8.21
C GLU A 109 4.91 -9.52 8.70
N ALA A 110 5.59 -8.67 7.93
CA ALA A 110 6.92 -8.17 8.29
C ALA A 110 6.88 -7.24 9.52
N GLU A 111 5.88 -6.37 9.63
CA GLU A 111 5.65 -5.51 10.81
C GLU A 111 5.33 -6.34 12.05
N ALA A 112 4.47 -7.36 11.92
CA ALA A 112 4.12 -8.24 13.03
C ALA A 112 5.35 -8.99 13.56
N ALA A 113 6.18 -9.55 12.67
CA ALA A 113 7.40 -10.26 13.06
C ALA A 113 8.43 -9.31 13.71
N ALA A 114 8.58 -8.08 13.20
CA ALA A 114 9.48 -7.10 13.78
C ALA A 114 9.01 -6.67 15.18
N LYS A 115 7.69 -6.48 15.36
CA LYS A 115 7.08 -6.13 16.63
C LYS A 115 7.20 -7.25 17.66
N GLU A 116 6.91 -8.50 17.27
CA GLU A 116 7.07 -9.66 18.15
C GLU A 116 8.52 -9.79 18.63
N LYS A 117 9.49 -9.62 17.71
CA LYS A 117 10.91 -9.62 18.08
C LYS A 117 11.24 -8.55 19.13
N GLU A 118 10.77 -7.32 18.93
CA GLU A 118 10.99 -6.22 19.88
C GLU A 118 10.34 -6.50 21.25
N GLU A 119 9.14 -7.08 21.28
CA GLU A 119 8.45 -7.46 22.51
C GLU A 119 9.18 -8.57 23.27
N LEU A 120 9.71 -9.57 22.55
CA LEU A 120 10.50 -10.66 23.15
C LEU A 120 11.86 -10.18 23.66
N ASP A 121 12.53 -9.28 22.93
CA ASP A 121 13.83 -8.71 23.32
C ASP A 121 13.71 -7.87 24.62
N ASN A 122 12.53 -7.32 24.91
CA ASN A 122 12.24 -6.49 26.08
C ASN A 122 11.33 -7.16 27.13
N LEU A 123 11.21 -8.50 27.10
CA LEU A 123 10.28 -9.22 27.97
C LEU A 123 10.73 -9.16 29.44
N GLU A 124 9.87 -8.65 30.31
CA GLU A 124 10.09 -8.65 31.76
C GLU A 124 9.58 -9.95 32.39
N VAL A 125 10.44 -10.65 33.13
CA VAL A 125 10.06 -11.87 33.85
C VAL A 125 9.55 -11.49 35.25
N ALA A 126 8.24 -11.63 35.47
CA ALA A 126 7.68 -11.54 36.82
C ALA A 126 8.16 -12.73 37.66
N LYS A 127 8.72 -12.44 38.85
CA LYS A 127 9.19 -13.45 39.81
C LYS A 127 8.04 -14.06 40.62
#